data_AF-A0A843F049-F1
#
_entry.id   AF-A0A843F049-F1
#
_cell.length_a   1.000
_cell.length_b   1.000
_cell.length_c   1.000
_cell.angle_alpha   90.00
_cell.angle_beta   90.00
_cell.angle_gamma   90.00
#
_symmetry.space_group_name_H-M   'P 1'
#
loop_
_entity.id
_entity.type
_entity.pdbx_description
1 polymer ?
#
loop_
_entity_poly.entity_id
_entity_poly.type
_entity_poly.pdbx_seq_one_letter_code
_entity_poly.pdbx_strand_id
1 'polypeptide(L)'
;MPETKKLQIEAVIQEEENTAIEVAKSDVQVSDFELVTNIVVGKLTSNAKEFSAAVEKELQKYTVERYLDNPDAAKTDKAYLNKLKDDVAEKRKKATTTWNKPLDEFISVMKDLEKKIDCASNELKTITDKAVQQEKDEKKAKIVEFWNTLNFTIVPLERVFNPKWLNKTEKMQSIIDECKAIVDKINTEMATLKSMPDEDSETLLSFYLDTLDLNATLQKGNQLKENRAKIKAEEERKAAENKLVEMGATLISKEPESKELGYSEVEKYADMNLTIEPVATFRLEVTAPASKLKALRQYIDSNGITYRKL
;
A
#
# COMPACT_ATOMS: atom_id res chain seq x y z
N MET A 1 75.62 6.99 -32.48
CA MET A 1 74.18 7.24 -32.35
C MET A 1 73.43 6.18 -33.13
N PRO A 2 72.65 5.29 -32.50
CA PRO A 2 71.78 4.39 -33.23
C PRO A 2 70.43 5.08 -33.48
N GLU A 3 70.04 5.22 -34.74
CA GLU A 3 68.72 5.69 -35.17
C GLU A 3 67.63 4.76 -34.63
N THR A 4 66.74 5.29 -33.80
CA THR A 4 65.51 4.62 -33.38
C THR A 4 64.52 4.61 -34.55
N LYS A 5 64.50 3.50 -35.30
CA LYS A 5 63.42 3.20 -36.25
C LYS A 5 62.08 3.19 -35.50
N LYS A 6 61.25 4.20 -35.73
CA LYS A 6 59.88 4.28 -35.19
C LYS A 6 59.05 3.15 -35.79
N LEU A 7 58.49 2.29 -34.95
CA LEU A 7 57.44 1.35 -35.35
C LEU A 7 56.17 2.15 -35.60
N GLN A 8 55.81 2.33 -36.87
CA GLN A 8 54.54 2.92 -37.27
C GLN A 8 53.49 1.82 -37.36
N ILE A 9 52.35 2.00 -36.69
CA ILE A 9 51.19 1.12 -36.86
C ILE A 9 50.39 1.64 -38.05
N GLU A 10 50.56 1.03 -39.22
CA GLU A 10 49.59 1.18 -40.31
C GLU A 10 48.50 0.13 -40.12
N ALA A 11 47.28 0.60 -39.80
CA ALA A 11 46.11 -0.25 -39.86
C ALA A 11 45.52 -0.05 -41.25
N VAL A 12 45.81 -0.98 -42.17
CA VAL A 12 45.14 -1.02 -43.47
C VAL A 12 43.79 -1.68 -43.23
N ILE A 13 42.74 -0.88 -43.04
CA ILE A 13 41.36 -1.35 -43.18
C ILE A 13 41.12 -1.37 -44.68
N GLN A 14 41.32 -2.52 -45.31
CA GLN A 14 40.82 -2.69 -46.67
C GLN A 14 39.31 -2.83 -46.58
N GLU A 15 38.60 -1.81 -47.05
CA GLU A 15 37.27 -1.99 -47.62
C GLU A 15 37.46 -2.85 -48.88
N GLU A 16 37.75 -4.15 -48.72
CA GLU A 16 37.63 -5.05 -49.85
C GLU A 16 36.15 -5.04 -50.24
N GLU A 17 35.93 -4.62 -51.49
CA GLU A 17 34.63 -4.49 -52.12
C GLU A 17 33.73 -5.64 -51.72
N ASN A 18 32.65 -5.25 -51.05
CA ASN A 18 31.53 -6.10 -50.70
C ASN A 18 31.05 -6.75 -52.00
N THR A 19 31.52 -7.97 -52.28
CA THR A 19 31.11 -8.72 -53.46
C THR A 19 29.60 -8.87 -53.39
N ALA A 20 28.97 -8.35 -54.45
CA ALA A 20 27.55 -8.23 -54.62
C ALA A 20 26.79 -9.45 -54.10
N ILE A 21 25.83 -9.20 -53.21
CA ILE A 21 24.71 -10.09 -53.00
C ILE A 21 23.51 -9.36 -53.58
N GLU A 22 22.96 -9.93 -54.66
CA GLU A 22 21.75 -9.49 -55.31
C GLU A 22 20.67 -9.20 -54.27
N VAL A 23 20.24 -7.94 -54.23
CA VAL A 23 19.00 -7.55 -53.58
C VAL A 23 17.89 -8.30 -54.31
N ALA A 24 17.43 -9.41 -53.73
CA ALA A 24 16.12 -9.94 -54.06
C ALA A 24 15.09 -8.88 -53.66
N LYS A 25 14.77 -8.00 -54.61
CA LYS A 25 13.52 -7.25 -54.62
C LYS A 25 12.41 -8.29 -54.68
N SER A 26 11.73 -8.51 -53.57
CA SER A 26 10.40 -9.09 -53.60
C SER A 26 9.57 -8.38 -52.56
N ASP A 27 8.51 -7.73 -53.03
CA ASP A 27 7.43 -7.15 -52.23
C ASP A 27 7.03 -8.11 -51.10
N VAL A 28 7.44 -7.79 -49.87
CA VAL A 28 7.08 -8.60 -48.70
C VAL A 28 5.66 -8.23 -48.31
N GLN A 29 4.70 -9.09 -48.70
CA GLN A 29 3.34 -9.08 -48.16
C GLN A 29 3.41 -9.34 -46.65
N VAL A 30 2.63 -8.57 -45.89
CA VAL A 30 2.60 -8.48 -44.41
C VAL A 30 2.23 -9.80 -43.71
N SER A 31 2.00 -10.89 -44.44
CA SER A 31 1.57 -12.18 -43.90
C SER A 31 2.69 -13.10 -43.39
N ASP A 32 3.94 -12.88 -43.79
CA ASP A 32 5.07 -13.75 -43.42
C ASP A 32 6.01 -13.01 -42.45
N PHE A 33 5.65 -12.97 -41.16
CA PHE A 33 6.48 -12.41 -40.09
C PHE A 33 7.66 -13.32 -39.70
N GLU A 34 8.46 -13.76 -40.66
CA GLU A 34 9.74 -14.41 -40.35
C GLU A 34 10.86 -13.36 -40.35
N LEU A 35 11.39 -13.08 -39.16
CA LEU A 35 12.60 -12.26 -39.03
C LEU A 35 13.80 -13.08 -39.52
N VAL A 36 14.17 -12.92 -40.78
CA VAL A 36 15.37 -13.55 -41.37
C VAL A 36 16.60 -12.70 -41.04
N THR A 37 17.40 -13.12 -40.05
CA THR A 37 18.69 -12.51 -39.74
C THR A 37 19.84 -13.29 -40.38
N ASN A 38 20.48 -12.75 -41.42
CA ASN A 38 21.69 -13.34 -42.01
C ASN A 38 22.93 -12.64 -41.43
N ILE A 39 23.57 -13.25 -40.44
CA ILE A 39 24.78 -12.71 -39.82
C ILE A 39 26.00 -13.26 -40.56
N VAL A 40 26.51 -12.51 -41.54
CA VAL A 40 27.85 -12.76 -42.10
C VAL A 40 28.87 -12.15 -41.15
N VAL A 41 29.51 -13.00 -40.35
CA VAL A 41 30.57 -12.58 -39.43
C VAL A 41 31.77 -12.14 -40.29
N GLY A 42 31.95 -10.83 -40.48
CA GLY A 42 33.10 -10.26 -41.17
C GLY A 42 34.43 -10.80 -40.61
N LYS A 43 35.36 -11.17 -41.48
CA LYS A 43 36.67 -11.65 -41.03
C LYS A 43 37.52 -10.45 -40.61
N LEU A 44 37.75 -10.24 -39.31
CA LEU A 44 38.71 -9.23 -38.85
C LEU A 44 40.14 -9.70 -39.17
N THR A 45 40.72 -9.17 -40.25
CA THR A 45 42.14 -9.34 -40.58
C THR A 45 42.94 -8.23 -39.89
N SER A 46 43.88 -8.60 -39.03
CA SER A 46 44.73 -7.64 -38.32
C SER A 46 46.10 -8.22 -38.04
N ASN A 47 47.13 -7.39 -38.21
CA ASN A 47 48.52 -7.67 -37.81
C ASN A 47 48.76 -7.53 -36.30
N ALA A 48 47.71 -7.43 -35.47
CA ALA A 48 47.82 -7.23 -34.02
C ALA A 48 48.73 -8.25 -33.33
N LYS A 49 48.76 -9.51 -33.79
CA LYS A 49 49.65 -10.55 -33.24
C LYS A 49 51.13 -10.29 -33.56
N GLU A 50 51.42 -9.93 -34.81
CA GLU A 50 52.78 -9.61 -35.26
C GLU A 50 53.28 -8.31 -34.62
N PHE A 51 52.40 -7.33 -34.49
CA PHE A 51 52.68 -6.08 -33.79
C PHE A 51 52.93 -6.30 -32.30
N SER A 52 52.16 -7.15 -31.62
CA SER A 52 52.42 -7.53 -30.22
C SER A 52 53.82 -8.13 -30.04
N ALA A 53 54.22 -9.05 -30.92
CA ALA A 53 55.55 -9.66 -30.88
C ALA A 53 56.68 -8.65 -31.16
N ALA A 54 56.45 -7.67 -32.04
CA ALA A 54 57.40 -6.59 -32.31
C ALA A 54 57.52 -5.62 -31.13
N VAL A 55 56.39 -5.28 -30.48
CA VAL A 55 56.37 -4.43 -29.28
C VAL A 55 57.06 -5.13 -28.11
N GLU A 56 56.85 -6.43 -27.88
CA GLU A 56 57.56 -7.18 -26.84
C GLU A 56 59.08 -7.15 -27.03
N LYS A 57 59.57 -7.32 -28.26
CA LYS A 57 61.01 -7.22 -28.58
C LYS A 57 61.56 -5.81 -28.38
N GLU A 58 60.76 -4.78 -28.69
CA GLU A 58 61.15 -3.39 -28.46
C GLU A 58 61.17 -3.06 -26.95
N LEU A 59 60.21 -3.61 -26.19
CA LEU A 59 60.10 -3.42 -24.74
C LEU A 59 61.31 -3.97 -23.97
N GLN A 60 61.91 -5.08 -24.45
CA GLN A 60 63.13 -5.65 -23.87
C GLN A 60 64.34 -4.71 -23.88
N LYS A 61 64.32 -3.67 -24.74
CA LYS A 61 65.41 -2.68 -24.84
C LYS A 61 65.33 -1.60 -23.76
N TYR A 62 64.24 -1.50 -23.02
CA TYR A 62 64.05 -0.51 -21.96
C TYR A 62 64.39 -1.14 -20.59
N THR A 63 65.67 -1.25 -20.29
CA THR A 63 66.17 -1.73 -18.99
C THR A 63 66.70 -0.58 -18.14
N VAL A 64 66.60 -0.70 -16.82
CA VAL A 64 67.02 0.36 -15.86
C VAL A 64 68.50 0.71 -16.04
N GLU A 65 69.35 -0.28 -16.31
CA GLU A 65 70.79 -0.12 -16.54
C GLU A 65 71.12 0.75 -17.76
N ARG A 66 70.28 0.75 -18.79
CA ARG A 66 70.50 1.53 -20.04
C ARG A 66 70.35 3.03 -19.84
N TYR A 67 69.64 3.45 -18.80
CA TYR A 67 69.31 4.85 -18.55
C TYR A 67 69.98 5.43 -17.30
N LEU A 68 70.86 4.66 -16.65
CA LEU A 68 71.54 5.05 -15.41
C LEU A 68 72.27 6.40 -15.55
N ASP A 69 72.92 6.63 -16.70
CA ASP A 69 73.70 7.84 -17.00
C ASP A 69 72.94 8.87 -17.87
N ASN A 70 71.68 8.59 -18.26
CA ASN A 70 70.95 9.46 -19.19
C ASN A 70 69.43 9.55 -18.88
N PRO A 71 69.05 10.31 -17.85
CA PRO A 71 67.66 10.42 -17.39
C PRO A 71 66.73 11.15 -18.38
N ASP A 72 67.25 12.03 -19.25
CA ASP A 72 66.43 12.74 -20.24
C ASP A 72 66.04 11.85 -21.43
N ALA A 73 66.89 10.88 -21.81
CA ALA A 73 66.52 9.82 -22.73
C ALA A 73 65.37 8.96 -22.18
N ALA A 74 65.38 8.65 -20.88
CA ALA A 74 64.31 7.88 -20.24
C ALA A 74 62.95 8.59 -20.26
N LYS A 75 62.93 9.92 -20.03
CA LYS A 75 61.69 10.71 -20.14
C LYS A 75 61.12 10.70 -21.55
N THR A 76 62.00 10.83 -22.55
CA THR A 76 61.62 10.83 -23.98
C THR A 76 61.01 9.48 -24.38
N ASP A 77 61.66 8.39 -23.99
CA ASP A 77 61.19 7.04 -24.29
C ASP A 77 59.92 6.67 -23.51
N LYS A 78 59.77 7.11 -22.25
CA LYS A 78 58.52 6.99 -21.50
C LYS A 78 57.35 7.70 -22.21
N ALA A 79 57.59 8.91 -22.71
CA ALA A 79 56.57 9.65 -23.45
C ALA A 79 56.19 8.93 -24.76
N TYR A 80 57.17 8.33 -25.45
CA TYR A 80 56.92 7.51 -26.63
C TYR A 80 56.09 6.26 -26.32
N LEU A 81 56.41 5.52 -25.25
CA LEU A 81 55.65 4.33 -24.83
C LEU A 81 54.22 4.67 -24.43
N ASN A 82 54.01 5.81 -23.75
CA ASN A 82 52.66 6.28 -23.42
C ASN A 82 51.86 6.62 -24.69
N LYS A 83 52.45 7.32 -25.67
CA LYS A 83 51.79 7.58 -26.96
C LYS A 83 51.45 6.29 -27.70
N LEU A 84 52.39 5.33 -27.74
CA LEU A 84 52.16 4.04 -28.38
C LEU A 84 51.00 3.27 -27.72
N LYS A 85 50.92 3.31 -26.38
CA LYS A 85 49.80 2.73 -25.62
C LYS A 85 48.47 3.41 -25.97
N ASP A 86 48.47 4.73 -26.06
CA ASP A 86 47.27 5.51 -26.41
C ASP A 86 46.80 5.20 -27.83
N ASP A 87 47.72 5.11 -28.80
CA ASP A 87 47.42 4.74 -30.19
C ASP A 87 46.79 3.33 -30.31
N VAL A 88 47.34 2.35 -29.56
CA VAL A 88 46.78 0.99 -29.50
C VAL A 88 45.37 1.01 -28.89
N ALA A 89 45.18 1.78 -27.81
CA ALA A 89 43.89 1.89 -27.16
C ALA A 89 42.83 2.57 -28.05
N GLU A 90 43.22 3.59 -28.81
CA GLU A 90 42.35 4.29 -29.77
C GLU A 90 41.94 3.37 -30.92
N LYS A 91 42.90 2.63 -31.50
CA LYS A 91 42.61 1.67 -32.58
C LYS A 91 41.69 0.54 -32.12
N ARG A 92 41.92 0.00 -30.90
CA ARG A 92 41.01 -0.97 -30.29
C ARG A 92 39.59 -0.40 -30.20
N LYS A 93 39.45 0.82 -29.66
CA LYS A 93 38.13 1.48 -29.53
C LYS A 93 37.46 1.67 -30.90
N LYS A 94 38.18 2.21 -31.88
CA LYS A 94 37.66 2.40 -33.25
C LYS A 94 37.20 1.08 -33.87
N ALA A 95 38.01 0.02 -33.78
CA ALA A 95 37.65 -1.30 -34.31
C ALA A 95 36.40 -1.87 -33.61
N THR A 96 36.31 -1.80 -32.27
CA THR A 96 35.13 -2.25 -31.53
C THR A 96 33.88 -1.44 -31.87
N THR A 97 33.99 -0.11 -31.98
CA THR A 97 32.85 0.74 -32.34
C THR A 97 32.38 0.47 -33.75
N THR A 98 33.28 0.39 -34.74
CA THR A 98 32.90 0.10 -36.13
C THR A 98 32.28 -1.29 -36.26
N TRP A 99 32.81 -2.27 -35.55
CA TRP A 99 32.28 -3.64 -35.55
C TRP A 99 30.91 -3.75 -34.88
N ASN A 100 30.71 -3.08 -33.74
CA ASN A 100 29.45 -3.14 -33.01
C ASN A 100 28.37 -2.21 -33.59
N LYS A 101 28.73 -1.16 -34.33
CA LYS A 101 27.77 -0.22 -34.91
C LYS A 101 26.60 -0.88 -35.67
N PRO A 102 26.80 -1.81 -36.62
CA PRO A 102 25.68 -2.47 -37.31
C PRO A 102 24.84 -3.35 -36.37
N LEU A 103 25.47 -3.96 -35.36
CA LEU A 103 24.76 -4.74 -34.34
C LEU A 103 23.91 -3.83 -33.44
N ASP A 104 24.46 -2.71 -33.01
CA ASP A 104 23.77 -1.73 -32.16
C ASP A 104 22.57 -1.10 -32.90
N GLU A 105 22.72 -0.80 -34.19
CA GLU A 105 21.61 -0.33 -35.06
C GLU A 105 20.51 -1.40 -35.18
N PHE A 106 20.88 -2.65 -35.43
CA PHE A 106 19.93 -3.78 -35.47
C PHE A 106 19.20 -3.95 -34.13
N ILE A 107 19.94 -3.97 -33.02
CA ILE A 107 19.36 -4.07 -31.67
C ILE A 107 18.41 -2.89 -31.40
N SER A 108 18.74 -1.68 -31.85
CA SER A 108 17.87 -0.52 -31.71
C SER A 108 16.57 -0.71 -32.48
N VAL A 109 16.64 -1.16 -33.74
CA VAL A 109 15.45 -1.43 -34.57
C VAL A 109 14.57 -2.51 -33.93
N MET A 110 15.18 -3.60 -33.45
CA MET A 110 14.47 -4.68 -32.77
C MET A 110 13.78 -4.20 -31.49
N LYS A 111 14.46 -3.41 -30.65
CA LYS A 111 13.86 -2.82 -29.45
C LYS A 111 12.72 -1.87 -29.76
N ASP A 112 12.83 -1.09 -30.82
CA ASP A 112 11.73 -0.21 -31.22
C ASP A 112 10.55 -0.98 -31.81
N LEU A 113 10.80 -2.13 -32.45
CA LEU A 113 9.74 -3.05 -32.87
C LEU A 113 9.05 -3.70 -31.66
N GLU A 114 9.82 -4.20 -30.68
CA GLU A 114 9.30 -4.73 -29.41
C GLU A 114 8.37 -3.72 -28.72
N LYS A 115 8.83 -2.45 -28.57
CA LYS A 115 8.01 -1.38 -27.99
C LYS A 115 6.71 -1.15 -28.75
N LYS A 116 6.72 -1.18 -30.08
CA LYS A 116 5.51 -0.99 -30.90
C LYS A 116 4.53 -2.14 -30.70
N ILE A 117 5.03 -3.37 -30.64
CA ILE A 117 4.22 -4.57 -30.35
C ILE A 117 3.60 -4.46 -28.95
N ASP A 118 4.40 -4.09 -27.94
CA ASP A 118 3.91 -3.89 -26.57
C ASP A 118 2.85 -2.78 -26.49
N CYS A 119 3.06 -1.67 -27.20
CA CYS A 119 2.09 -0.58 -27.27
C CYS A 119 0.75 -1.06 -27.83
N ALA A 120 0.77 -1.73 -28.99
CA ALA A 120 -0.43 -2.27 -29.62
C ALA A 120 -1.14 -3.33 -28.73
N SER A 121 -0.36 -4.21 -28.07
CA SER A 121 -0.89 -5.20 -27.13
C SER A 121 -1.62 -4.55 -25.95
N ASN A 122 -1.03 -3.49 -25.38
CA ASN A 122 -1.64 -2.74 -24.27
C ASN A 122 -2.89 -1.96 -24.68
N GLU A 123 -2.94 -1.44 -25.90
CA GLU A 123 -4.16 -0.81 -26.46
C GLU A 123 -5.28 -1.84 -26.60
N LEU A 124 -5.00 -3.03 -27.13
CA LEU A 124 -5.98 -4.12 -27.24
C LEU A 124 -6.48 -4.60 -25.87
N LYS A 125 -5.59 -4.69 -24.87
CA LYS A 125 -5.98 -4.98 -23.50
C LYS A 125 -6.94 -3.91 -22.95
N THR A 126 -6.64 -2.64 -23.18
CA THR A 126 -7.50 -1.53 -22.75
C THR A 126 -8.89 -1.59 -23.39
N ILE A 127 -8.99 -1.97 -24.66
CA ILE A 127 -10.27 -2.16 -25.35
C ILE A 127 -11.05 -3.31 -24.70
N THR A 128 -10.38 -4.43 -24.42
CA THR A 128 -10.99 -5.60 -23.78
C THR A 128 -11.49 -5.25 -22.37
N ASP A 129 -10.68 -4.55 -21.57
CA ASP A 129 -11.05 -4.10 -20.23
C ASP A 129 -12.24 -3.14 -20.26
N LYS A 130 -12.27 -2.20 -21.22
CA LYS A 130 -13.43 -1.31 -21.44
C LYS A 130 -14.69 -2.09 -21.82
N ALA A 131 -14.59 -3.08 -22.69
CA ALA A 131 -15.75 -3.91 -23.06
C ALA A 131 -16.29 -4.69 -21.86
N VAL A 132 -15.42 -5.27 -21.03
CA VAL A 132 -15.81 -5.94 -19.78
C VAL A 132 -16.46 -4.96 -18.81
N GLN A 133 -15.93 -3.73 -18.70
CA GLN A 133 -16.52 -2.71 -17.84
C GLN A 133 -17.89 -2.25 -18.36
N GLN A 134 -18.05 -2.08 -19.68
CA GLN A 134 -19.34 -1.78 -20.30
C GLN A 134 -20.37 -2.90 -20.02
N GLU A 135 -20.00 -4.17 -20.18
CA GLU A 135 -20.87 -5.31 -19.82
C GLU A 135 -21.31 -5.23 -18.34
N LYS A 136 -20.39 -4.87 -17.43
CA LYS A 136 -20.70 -4.69 -16.00
C LYS A 136 -21.61 -3.49 -15.76
N ASP A 137 -21.37 -2.36 -16.41
CA ASP A 137 -22.15 -1.13 -16.23
C ASP A 137 -23.57 -1.31 -16.77
N GLU A 138 -23.74 -1.95 -17.93
CA GLU A 138 -25.06 -2.32 -18.47
C GLU A 138 -25.81 -3.26 -17.52
N LYS A 139 -25.10 -4.23 -16.93
CA LYS A 139 -25.69 -5.13 -15.94
C LYS A 139 -26.08 -4.37 -14.67
N LYS A 140 -25.25 -3.45 -14.18
CA LYS A 140 -25.57 -2.58 -13.05
C LYS A 140 -26.81 -1.73 -13.36
N ALA A 141 -26.89 -1.13 -14.54
CA ALA A 141 -28.03 -0.32 -14.96
C ALA A 141 -29.33 -1.13 -14.92
N LYS A 142 -29.33 -2.36 -15.45
CA LYS A 142 -30.49 -3.26 -15.37
C LYS A 142 -30.90 -3.60 -13.93
N ILE A 143 -29.93 -3.81 -13.04
CA ILE A 143 -30.20 -4.05 -11.61
C ILE A 143 -30.82 -2.80 -10.98
N VAL A 144 -30.30 -1.61 -11.28
CA VAL A 144 -30.82 -0.33 -10.80
C VAL A 144 -32.26 -0.10 -11.29
N GLU A 145 -32.51 -0.32 -12.58
CA GLU A 145 -33.86 -0.24 -13.15
C GLU A 145 -34.81 -1.19 -12.44
N PHE A 146 -34.42 -2.46 -12.27
CA PHE A 146 -35.23 -3.43 -11.56
C PHE A 146 -35.49 -3.01 -10.11
N TRP A 147 -34.47 -2.55 -9.37
CA TRP A 147 -34.63 -2.08 -8.00
C TRP A 147 -35.62 -0.91 -7.90
N ASN A 148 -35.55 0.03 -8.85
CA ASN A 148 -36.48 1.14 -8.92
C ASN A 148 -37.92 0.66 -9.16
N THR A 149 -38.15 -0.41 -9.94
CA THR A 149 -39.50 -0.97 -10.14
C THR A 149 -40.12 -1.53 -8.85
N LEU A 150 -39.30 -1.94 -7.87
CA LEU A 150 -39.77 -2.38 -6.55
C LEU A 150 -40.30 -1.22 -5.69
N ASN A 151 -40.04 0.04 -6.08
CA ASN A 151 -40.43 1.25 -5.35
C ASN A 151 -39.99 1.26 -3.87
N PHE A 152 -38.91 0.54 -3.55
CA PHE A 152 -38.41 0.40 -2.19
C PHE A 152 -37.59 1.64 -1.80
N THR A 153 -38.22 2.55 -1.05
CA THR A 153 -37.63 3.87 -0.72
C THR A 153 -36.84 3.86 0.59
N ILE A 154 -36.99 2.79 1.40
CA ILE A 154 -36.46 2.73 2.77
C ILE A 154 -34.94 2.51 2.78
N VAL A 155 -34.42 1.69 1.86
CA VAL A 155 -32.98 1.41 1.74
C VAL A 155 -32.56 1.56 0.27
N PRO A 156 -31.55 2.39 -0.03
CA PRO A 156 -31.05 2.51 -1.40
C PRO A 156 -30.29 1.25 -1.82
N LEU A 157 -30.32 0.92 -3.12
CA LEU A 157 -29.61 -0.24 -3.68
C LEU A 157 -28.14 -0.28 -3.28
N GLU A 158 -27.45 0.87 -3.23
CA GLU A 158 -26.02 0.95 -2.89
C GLU A 158 -25.69 0.36 -1.50
N ARG A 159 -26.66 0.28 -0.57
CA ARG A 159 -26.47 -0.31 0.76
C ARG A 159 -26.57 -1.83 0.78
N VAL A 160 -27.22 -2.41 -0.23
CA VAL A 160 -27.45 -3.86 -0.34
C VAL A 160 -26.79 -4.47 -1.59
N PHE A 161 -26.13 -3.64 -2.38
CA PHE A 161 -25.53 -4.02 -3.65
C PHE A 161 -24.37 -5.00 -3.42
N ASN A 162 -24.40 -6.13 -4.12
CA ASN A 162 -23.34 -7.12 -4.09
C ASN A 162 -22.47 -7.01 -5.36
N PRO A 163 -21.16 -6.70 -5.25
CA PRO A 163 -20.27 -6.61 -6.41
C PRO A 163 -20.21 -7.90 -7.24
N LYS A 164 -20.47 -9.06 -6.63
CA LYS A 164 -20.49 -10.35 -7.32
C LYS A 164 -21.58 -10.40 -8.39
N TRP A 165 -22.67 -9.66 -8.25
CA TRP A 165 -23.74 -9.58 -9.25
C TRP A 165 -23.24 -9.08 -10.60
N LEU A 166 -22.14 -8.33 -10.66
CA LEU A 166 -21.55 -7.86 -11.90
C LEU A 166 -20.72 -8.94 -12.63
N ASN A 167 -20.47 -10.08 -12.00
CA ASN A 167 -19.71 -11.16 -12.62
C ASN A 167 -20.51 -11.80 -13.76
N LYS A 168 -19.81 -12.25 -14.81
CA LYS A 168 -20.41 -12.87 -16.00
C LYS A 168 -21.16 -14.17 -15.70
N THR A 169 -20.77 -14.87 -14.64
CA THR A 169 -21.39 -16.14 -14.20
C THR A 169 -22.75 -15.95 -13.55
N GLU A 170 -23.02 -14.78 -12.96
CA GLU A 170 -24.27 -14.53 -12.25
C GLU A 170 -25.41 -14.25 -13.23
N LYS A 171 -26.50 -15.00 -13.14
CA LYS A 171 -27.66 -14.82 -14.01
C LYS A 171 -28.52 -13.67 -13.50
N MET A 172 -29.06 -12.85 -14.41
CA MET A 172 -29.94 -11.73 -14.06
C MET A 172 -31.14 -12.17 -13.21
N GLN A 173 -31.72 -13.34 -13.51
CA GLN A 173 -32.84 -13.87 -12.74
C GLN A 173 -32.47 -14.15 -11.27
N SER A 174 -31.29 -14.73 -11.03
CA SER A 174 -30.82 -14.99 -9.65
C SER A 174 -30.64 -13.69 -8.87
N ILE A 175 -30.14 -12.64 -9.53
CA ILE A 175 -29.95 -11.32 -8.93
C ILE A 175 -31.31 -10.68 -8.60
N ILE A 176 -32.28 -10.81 -9.50
CA ILE A 176 -33.66 -10.35 -9.29
C ILE A 176 -34.29 -11.03 -8.07
N ASP A 177 -34.14 -12.35 -7.96
CA ASP A 177 -34.70 -13.13 -6.85
C ASP A 177 -34.02 -12.76 -5.52
N GLU A 178 -32.70 -12.55 -5.53
CA GLU A 178 -31.94 -12.06 -4.37
C GLU A 178 -32.37 -10.65 -3.95
N CYS A 179 -32.58 -9.73 -4.90
CA CYS A 179 -33.08 -8.38 -4.62
C CYS A 179 -34.46 -8.41 -3.94
N LYS A 180 -35.38 -9.24 -4.44
CA LYS A 180 -36.70 -9.42 -3.80
C LYS A 180 -36.57 -10.00 -2.40
N ALA A 181 -35.75 -11.04 -2.23
CA ALA A 181 -35.50 -11.65 -0.93
C ALA A 181 -34.92 -10.65 0.09
N ILE A 182 -34.05 -9.73 -0.34
CA ILE A 182 -33.53 -8.65 0.49
C ILE A 182 -34.65 -7.70 0.92
N VAL A 183 -35.51 -7.26 -0.01
CA VAL A 183 -36.65 -6.39 0.32
C VAL A 183 -37.62 -7.07 1.29
N ASP A 184 -37.97 -8.32 1.04
CA ASP A 184 -38.87 -9.10 1.89
C ASP A 184 -38.28 -9.32 3.29
N LYS A 185 -36.98 -9.62 3.36
CA LYS A 185 -36.24 -9.71 4.62
C LYS A 185 -36.33 -8.40 5.39
N ILE A 186 -35.98 -7.27 4.77
CA ILE A 186 -35.99 -5.97 5.45
C ILE A 186 -37.40 -5.63 5.95
N ASN A 187 -38.43 -5.83 5.14
CA ASN A 187 -39.82 -5.60 5.55
C ASN A 187 -40.23 -6.49 6.73
N THR A 188 -39.85 -7.76 6.71
CA THR A 188 -40.17 -8.73 7.78
C THR A 188 -39.45 -8.37 9.08
N GLU A 189 -38.17 -8.01 9.01
CA GLU A 189 -37.37 -7.60 10.17
C GLU A 189 -37.90 -6.29 10.76
N MET A 190 -38.28 -5.32 9.93
CA MET A 190 -38.94 -4.08 10.39
C MET A 190 -40.30 -4.35 11.02
N ALA A 191 -41.13 -5.22 10.44
CA ALA A 191 -42.43 -5.60 11.01
C ALA A 191 -42.25 -6.27 12.38
N THR A 192 -41.22 -7.11 12.51
CA THR A 192 -40.85 -7.76 13.78
C THR A 192 -40.44 -6.74 14.83
N LEU A 193 -39.57 -5.78 14.49
CA LEU A 193 -39.14 -4.71 15.40
C LEU A 193 -40.30 -3.79 15.82
N LYS A 194 -41.23 -3.49 14.89
CA LYS A 194 -42.43 -2.69 15.20
C LYS A 194 -43.45 -3.44 16.06
N SER A 195 -43.48 -4.77 15.99
CA SER A 195 -44.36 -5.60 16.83
C SER A 195 -43.83 -5.75 18.26
N MET A 196 -42.62 -5.29 18.57
CA MET A 196 -42.09 -5.34 19.93
C MET A 196 -42.76 -4.25 20.78
N PRO A 197 -43.37 -4.60 21.92
CA PRO A 197 -44.12 -3.66 22.77
C PRO A 197 -43.21 -2.75 23.65
N ASP A 198 -41.99 -2.45 23.20
CA ASP A 198 -41.02 -1.65 23.95
C ASP A 198 -41.06 -0.16 23.57
N GLU A 199 -40.88 0.73 24.55
CA GLU A 199 -40.77 2.18 24.37
C GLU A 199 -39.63 2.59 23.41
N ASP A 200 -38.64 1.72 23.19
CA ASP A 200 -37.51 2.01 22.29
C ASP A 200 -37.73 1.55 20.85
N SER A 201 -38.93 1.09 20.47
CA SER A 201 -39.19 0.54 19.13
C SER A 201 -38.74 1.47 17.99
N GLU A 202 -38.93 2.79 18.13
CA GLU A 202 -38.47 3.79 17.17
C GLU A 202 -36.92 3.92 17.15
N THR A 203 -36.28 3.91 18.32
CA THR A 203 -34.82 3.93 18.47
C THR A 203 -34.16 2.68 17.87
N LEU A 204 -34.79 1.52 18.04
CA LEU A 204 -34.33 0.25 17.48
C LEU A 204 -34.57 0.19 15.97
N LEU A 205 -35.69 0.73 15.48
CA LEU A 205 -35.96 0.82 14.05
C LEU A 205 -34.93 1.72 13.34
N SER A 206 -34.60 2.87 13.92
CA SER A 206 -33.55 3.75 13.40
C SER A 206 -32.21 3.04 13.35
N PHE A 207 -31.82 2.36 14.44
CA PHE A 207 -30.56 1.63 14.51
C PHE A 207 -30.48 0.46 13.50
N TYR A 208 -31.61 -0.22 13.27
CA TYR A 208 -31.71 -1.25 12.26
C TYR A 208 -31.56 -0.68 10.85
N LEU A 209 -32.17 0.46 10.52
CA LEU A 209 -32.00 1.07 9.19
C LEU A 209 -30.57 1.57 8.94
N ASP A 210 -29.83 1.90 10.01
CA ASP A 210 -28.42 2.29 9.94
C ASP A 210 -27.48 1.11 9.70
N THR A 211 -27.78 -0.04 10.29
CA THR A 211 -26.89 -1.22 10.30
C THR A 211 -27.32 -2.33 9.34
N LEU A 212 -28.61 -2.38 9.00
CA LEU A 212 -29.31 -3.49 8.31
C LEU A 212 -29.03 -4.86 8.96
N ASP A 213 -28.80 -4.85 10.28
CA ASP A 213 -28.50 -6.03 11.08
C ASP A 213 -29.52 -6.17 12.21
N LEU A 214 -30.42 -7.14 12.06
CA LEU A 214 -31.41 -7.46 13.08
C LEU A 214 -30.76 -7.92 14.39
N ASN A 215 -29.70 -8.73 14.33
CA ASN A 215 -29.08 -9.29 15.53
C ASN A 215 -28.43 -8.20 16.39
N ALA A 216 -27.68 -7.29 15.75
CA ALA A 216 -27.13 -6.12 16.41
C ALA A 216 -28.23 -5.25 17.04
N THR A 217 -29.36 -5.11 16.34
CA THR A 217 -30.52 -4.35 16.84
C THR A 217 -31.16 -5.00 18.06
N LEU A 218 -31.36 -6.32 18.04
CA LEU A 218 -31.91 -7.07 19.18
C LEU A 218 -31.00 -7.01 20.40
N GLN A 219 -29.68 -7.10 20.21
CA GLN A 219 -28.71 -6.92 21.29
C GLN A 219 -28.81 -5.53 21.92
N LYS A 220 -28.92 -4.49 21.10
CA LYS A 220 -29.14 -3.13 21.58
C LYS A 220 -30.46 -3.00 22.36
N GLY A 221 -31.54 -3.59 21.86
CA GLY A 221 -32.83 -3.62 22.56
C GLY A 221 -32.75 -4.27 23.94
N ASN A 222 -32.07 -5.41 24.05
CA ASN A 222 -31.82 -6.08 25.33
C ASN A 222 -31.01 -5.20 26.29
N GLN A 223 -29.97 -4.51 25.81
CA GLN A 223 -29.19 -3.58 26.63
C GLN A 223 -30.02 -2.40 27.15
N LEU A 224 -30.87 -1.79 26.32
CA LEU A 224 -31.74 -0.70 26.76
C LEU A 224 -32.74 -1.17 27.82
N LYS A 225 -33.32 -2.36 27.61
CA LYS A 225 -34.23 -2.99 28.58
C LYS A 225 -33.54 -3.27 29.92
N GLU A 226 -32.32 -3.81 29.91
CA GLU A 226 -31.52 -4.02 31.12
C GLU A 226 -31.18 -2.71 31.83
N ASN A 227 -30.83 -1.67 31.08
CA ASN A 227 -30.51 -0.35 31.64
C ASN A 227 -31.74 0.29 32.31
N ARG A 228 -32.93 0.20 31.69
CA ARG A 228 -34.17 0.63 32.32
C ARG A 228 -34.48 -0.14 33.60
N ALA A 229 -34.32 -1.47 33.58
CA ALA A 229 -34.56 -2.29 34.75
C ALA A 229 -33.64 -1.90 35.91
N LYS A 230 -32.37 -1.60 35.62
CA LYS A 230 -31.40 -1.11 36.62
C LYS A 230 -31.78 0.26 37.17
N ILE A 231 -32.15 1.22 36.31
CA ILE A 231 -32.58 2.56 36.73
C ILE A 231 -33.82 2.47 37.62
N LYS A 232 -34.84 1.72 37.19
CA LYS A 232 -36.08 1.54 37.96
C LYS A 232 -35.83 0.86 39.32
N ALA A 233 -34.99 -0.18 39.35
CA ALA A 233 -34.63 -0.84 40.61
C ALA A 233 -33.89 0.12 41.58
N GLU A 234 -33.03 0.99 41.05
CA GLU A 234 -32.31 1.98 41.87
C GLU A 234 -33.23 3.11 42.35
N GLU A 235 -34.16 3.56 41.51
CA GLU A 235 -35.20 4.53 41.89
C GLU A 235 -36.14 3.97 42.96
N GLU A 236 -36.57 2.72 42.84
CA GLU A 236 -37.37 2.02 43.85
C GLU A 236 -36.61 1.86 45.16
N ARG A 237 -35.31 1.53 45.09
CA ARG A 237 -34.43 1.44 46.27
C ARG A 237 -34.30 2.78 46.98
N LYS A 238 -34.00 3.86 46.23
CA LYS A 238 -33.92 5.23 46.78
C LYS A 238 -35.26 5.72 47.34
N ALA A 239 -36.37 5.40 46.68
CA ALA A 239 -37.70 5.76 47.17
C ALA A 239 -38.08 5.01 48.45
N ALA A 240 -37.69 3.75 48.60
CA ALA A 240 -37.88 2.98 49.83
C ALA A 240 -37.00 3.50 50.98
N GLU A 241 -35.75 3.84 50.70
CA GLU A 241 -34.81 4.42 51.67
C GLU A 241 -35.29 5.78 52.17
N ASN A 242 -35.73 6.67 51.26
CA ASN A 242 -36.28 7.98 51.63
C ASN A 242 -37.54 7.86 52.51
N LYS A 243 -38.41 6.88 52.26
CA LYS A 243 -39.60 6.63 53.09
C LYS A 243 -39.25 6.15 54.50
N LEU A 244 -38.19 5.34 54.65
CA LEU A 244 -37.72 4.88 55.96
C LEU A 244 -37.10 6.02 56.78
N VAL A 245 -36.34 6.92 56.12
CA VAL A 245 -35.78 8.13 56.77
C VAL A 245 -36.89 9.10 57.20
N GLU A 246 -37.93 9.29 56.39
CA GLU A 246 -39.08 10.15 56.71
C GLU A 246 -39.93 9.60 57.89
N MET A 247 -40.10 8.27 57.98
CA MET A 247 -40.75 7.62 59.14
C MET A 247 -39.86 7.62 60.39
N GLY A 248 -38.53 7.60 60.24
CA GLY A 248 -37.59 7.73 61.35
C GLY A 248 -37.54 9.15 61.95
N ALA A 249 -37.63 10.19 61.10
CA ALA A 249 -37.63 11.59 61.54
C ALA A 249 -38.89 11.99 62.33
N THR A 250 -40.02 11.30 62.14
CA THR A 250 -41.26 11.55 62.90
C THR A 250 -41.26 10.95 64.31
N LEU A 251 -40.35 10.00 64.60
CA LEU A 251 -40.23 9.34 65.91
C LEU A 251 -39.24 10.03 66.87
N ILE A 252 -38.43 10.99 66.39
CA ILE A 252 -37.44 11.72 67.21
C ILE A 252 -38.01 13.03 67.82
N SER A 253 -39.33 13.26 67.75
CA SER A 253 -39.97 14.47 68.33
C SER A 253 -40.64 14.24 69.70
N LYS A 254 -40.47 13.06 70.33
CA LYS A 254 -40.92 12.84 71.70
C LYS A 254 -39.85 12.13 72.53
N GLU A 255 -39.30 12.90 73.48
CA GLU A 255 -39.05 12.54 74.90
C GLU A 255 -37.66 13.00 75.42
N PRO A 256 -37.54 13.54 76.66
CA PRO A 256 -36.47 14.46 77.05
C PRO A 256 -35.31 13.85 77.86
N GLU A 257 -34.15 14.50 77.72
CA GLU A 257 -33.05 14.78 78.68
C GLU A 257 -32.83 13.90 79.92
N SER A 258 -31.59 13.41 80.09
CA SER A 258 -30.75 13.76 81.26
C SER A 258 -29.27 13.33 81.20
N LYS A 259 -28.40 14.32 81.50
CA LYS A 259 -27.09 14.33 82.21
C LYS A 259 -25.75 13.97 81.52
N GLU A 260 -24.86 14.98 81.55
CA GLU A 260 -23.38 15.00 81.34
C GLU A 260 -22.61 14.14 82.38
N LEU A 261 -21.33 13.73 82.29
CA LEU A 261 -20.11 14.26 81.63
C LEU A 261 -18.96 13.20 81.71
N GLY A 262 -18.12 13.06 80.67
CA GLY A 262 -16.66 12.78 80.82
C GLY A 262 -16.00 11.53 80.18
N TYR A 263 -15.27 11.76 79.06
CA TYR A 263 -14.09 11.04 78.45
C TYR A 263 -14.22 9.54 78.10
N SER A 264 -13.74 8.95 76.99
CA SER A 264 -12.88 9.29 75.83
C SER A 264 -12.94 8.11 74.82
N GLU A 265 -12.80 8.38 73.50
CA GLU A 265 -12.56 7.41 72.38
C GLU A 265 -13.62 6.29 72.22
N VAL A 266 -14.24 5.99 71.07
CA VAL A 266 -13.79 5.93 69.68
C VAL A 266 -15.05 5.81 68.79
N GLU A 267 -14.97 6.42 67.61
CA GLU A 267 -15.62 6.06 66.34
C GLU A 267 -17.17 6.06 66.14
N LYS A 268 -17.53 6.86 65.11
CA LYS A 268 -18.51 6.61 64.01
C LYS A 268 -19.99 7.00 64.20
N TYR A 269 -20.31 8.16 63.61
CA TYR A 269 -21.52 8.48 62.81
C TYR A 269 -21.01 9.34 61.63
N ALA A 270 -21.24 9.07 60.34
CA ALA A 270 -22.51 9.03 59.63
C ALA A 270 -23.39 10.24 59.96
N ASP A 271 -23.16 11.39 59.32
CA ASP A 271 -23.94 11.74 58.12
C ASP A 271 -23.53 13.10 57.54
N MET A 272 -23.13 13.10 56.27
CA MET A 272 -23.43 14.17 55.32
C MET A 272 -23.06 13.70 53.90
N ASN A 273 -24.11 13.34 53.15
CA ASN A 273 -24.33 13.78 51.77
C ASN A 273 -23.55 13.11 50.62
N LEU A 274 -24.28 12.92 49.51
CA LEU A 274 -23.90 12.45 48.17
C LEU A 274 -23.55 10.96 47.99
N THR A 275 -24.12 10.39 46.93
CA THR A 275 -23.74 9.09 46.36
C THR A 275 -22.29 9.17 45.87
N ILE A 276 -21.34 8.62 46.63
CA ILE A 276 -19.91 8.63 46.30
C ILE A 276 -19.56 7.28 45.65
N GLU A 277 -19.09 7.31 44.39
CA GLU A 277 -18.41 6.17 43.77
C GLU A 277 -17.21 5.75 44.64
N PRO A 278 -16.99 4.46 44.92
CA PRO A 278 -15.91 4.03 45.81
C PRO A 278 -14.54 4.45 45.25
N VAL A 279 -13.90 5.44 45.89
CA VAL A 279 -12.58 5.94 45.50
C VAL A 279 -11.50 4.93 45.90
N ALA A 280 -10.95 4.22 44.92
CA ALA A 280 -9.78 3.36 45.12
C ALA A 280 -8.49 4.12 44.75
N THR A 281 -7.50 4.15 45.64
CA THR A 281 -6.20 4.80 45.40
C THR A 281 -5.10 3.76 45.25
N PHE A 282 -4.32 3.83 44.15
CA PHE A 282 -3.16 2.97 43.91
C PHE A 282 -1.92 3.80 43.56
N ARG A 283 -0.72 3.28 43.84
CA ARG A 283 0.55 3.89 43.43
C ARG A 283 1.04 3.24 42.14
N LEU A 284 1.33 4.07 41.14
CA LEU A 284 1.77 3.64 39.81
C LEU A 284 3.05 4.38 39.44
N GLU A 285 4.04 3.64 38.93
CA GLU A 285 5.23 4.18 38.27
C GLU A 285 5.11 3.92 36.77
N VAL A 286 5.22 4.98 35.96
CA VAL A 286 4.99 4.91 34.51
C VAL A 286 6.19 5.49 33.77
N THR A 287 6.86 4.67 32.97
CA THR A 287 8.00 5.08 32.14
C THR A 287 7.59 5.12 30.68
N ALA A 288 7.59 6.31 30.07
CA ALA A 288 7.22 6.51 28.68
C ALA A 288 7.85 7.79 28.08
N PRO A 289 7.87 7.95 26.75
CA PRO A 289 8.29 9.20 26.10
C PRO A 289 7.44 10.39 26.56
N ALA A 290 8.05 11.58 26.65
CA ALA A 290 7.41 12.80 27.15
C ALA A 290 6.10 13.17 26.43
N SER A 291 5.98 12.86 25.14
CA SER A 291 4.76 13.07 24.35
C SER A 291 3.58 12.22 24.84
N LYS A 292 3.83 10.98 25.29
CA LYS A 292 2.81 10.07 25.81
C LYS A 292 2.44 10.38 27.25
N LEU A 293 3.40 10.83 28.08
CA LEU A 293 3.11 11.30 29.43
C LEU A 293 2.23 12.57 29.43
N LYS A 294 2.41 13.46 28.45
CA LYS A 294 1.54 14.63 28.26
C LYS A 294 0.10 14.24 27.91
N ALA A 295 -0.07 13.25 27.03
CA ALA A 295 -1.40 12.73 26.67
C ALA A 295 -2.07 12.02 27.86
N LEU A 296 -1.31 11.25 28.64
CA LEU A 296 -1.80 10.60 29.86
C LEU A 296 -2.27 11.63 30.89
N ARG A 297 -1.51 12.71 31.09
CA ARG A 297 -1.91 13.81 31.97
C ARG A 297 -3.22 14.46 31.53
N GLN A 298 -3.34 14.78 30.24
CA GLN A 298 -4.57 15.35 29.68
C GLN A 298 -5.78 14.44 29.88
N TYR A 299 -5.59 13.13 29.76
CA TYR A 299 -6.64 12.14 30.03
C TYR A 299 -7.07 12.13 31.51
N ILE A 300 -6.11 12.14 32.44
CA ILE A 300 -6.37 12.18 33.89
C ILE A 300 -7.16 13.44 34.26
N ASP A 301 -6.73 14.61 33.76
CA ASP A 301 -7.38 15.89 34.02
C ASP A 301 -8.81 15.94 33.43
N SER A 302 -8.99 15.41 32.21
CA SER A 302 -10.30 15.43 31.52
C SER A 302 -11.35 14.53 32.16
N ASN A 303 -10.91 13.51 32.90
CA ASN A 303 -11.80 12.57 33.60
C ASN A 303 -11.95 12.90 35.10
N GLY A 304 -11.45 14.05 35.56
CA GLY A 304 -11.58 14.48 36.97
C GLY A 304 -10.82 13.61 37.97
N ILE A 305 -9.82 12.84 37.50
CA ILE A 305 -9.05 11.92 38.35
C ILE A 305 -7.93 12.72 39.04
N THR A 306 -7.83 12.61 40.37
CA THR A 306 -6.76 13.28 41.13
C THR A 306 -5.48 12.46 41.14
N TYR A 307 -4.33 13.07 40.83
CA TYR A 307 -3.03 12.42 40.92
C TYR A 307 -2.04 13.23 41.78
N ARG A 308 -1.09 12.54 42.41
CA ARG A 308 0.03 13.16 43.14
C ARG A 308 1.33 12.71 42.49
N LYS A 309 2.20 13.66 42.13
CA LYS A 309 3.56 13.36 41.71
C LYS A 309 4.35 12.88 42.93
N LEU A 310 4.93 11.68 42.85
CA LEU A 310 5.92 11.19 43.80
C LEU A 310 7.25 11.92 43.60
#